data_AF-A0A5C9C6F9-F1
#
_entry.id   AF-A0A5C9C6F9-F1
#
_cell.length_a   1.000
_cell.length_b   1.000
_cell.length_c   1.000
_cell.angle_alpha   90.00
_cell.angle_beta   90.00
_cell.angle_gamma   90.00
#
_symmetry.space_group_name_H-M   'P 1'
#
loop_
_entity.id
_entity.type
_entity.pdbx_description
1 polymer ?
#
loop_
_entity_poly.entity_id
_entity_poly.type
_entity_poly.pdbx_seq_one_letter_code
_entity_poly.pdbx_strand_id
1 'polypeptide(L)'
;MSSEPTNDPYWKLRPLAPTPDEEVCHCATCRGVMLRDTLTENPLQCVECNGEVVPERIGFDESFSGDIANWRGISRSLYLLWLDSDEYEPWARERLLDKNGAVNMRGREIVSQLNQVIRAYYWWFEDTGLADPSAPKSCPICGAILEPFQGRQFRKCEPCSILV
;
A
#
# COMPACT_ATOMS: atom_id res chain seq x y z
N MET A 1 -4.64 0.53 -30.21
CA MET A 1 -4.35 -0.71 -30.95
C MET A 1 -3.09 -1.31 -30.34
N SER A 2 -3.27 -2.09 -29.28
CA SER A 2 -2.18 -2.79 -28.61
C SER A 2 -2.20 -4.22 -29.13
N SER A 3 -1.20 -4.58 -29.93
CA SER A 3 -0.96 -5.94 -30.40
C SER A 3 -0.72 -6.86 -29.21
N GLU A 4 -1.42 -8.00 -29.16
CA GLU A 4 -1.19 -9.04 -28.16
C GLU A 4 0.30 -9.45 -28.12
N PRO A 5 0.92 -9.57 -26.93
CA PRO A 5 2.29 -10.02 -26.77
C PRO A 5 2.37 -11.55 -26.77
N THR A 6 1.58 -12.24 -27.58
CA THR A 6 1.45 -13.71 -27.50
C THR A 6 2.67 -14.46 -28.05
N ASN A 7 3.72 -13.76 -28.52
CA ASN A 7 4.91 -14.40 -29.12
C ASN A 7 6.28 -13.76 -28.75
N ASP A 8 6.37 -12.86 -27.77
CA ASP A 8 7.67 -12.35 -27.29
C ASP A 8 8.25 -13.29 -26.22
N PRO A 9 9.32 -14.07 -26.48
CA PRO A 9 9.90 -14.97 -25.47
C PRO A 9 10.51 -14.23 -24.28
N TYR A 10 10.73 -12.90 -24.40
CA TYR A 10 11.30 -12.06 -23.36
C TYR A 10 10.24 -11.20 -22.65
N TRP A 11 8.94 -11.46 -22.83
CA TRP A 11 7.87 -10.64 -22.27
C TRP A 11 8.03 -10.38 -20.76
N LYS A 12 8.58 -11.35 -20.01
CA LYS A 12 8.87 -11.25 -18.56
C LYS A 12 9.96 -10.26 -18.19
N LEU A 13 10.84 -9.90 -19.13
CA LEU A 13 11.93 -8.94 -18.96
C LEU A 13 11.59 -7.57 -19.55
N ARG A 14 10.41 -7.42 -20.15
CA ARG A 14 9.95 -6.12 -20.63
C ARG A 14 9.53 -5.25 -19.46
N PRO A 15 9.64 -3.91 -19.59
CA PRO A 15 9.07 -3.00 -18.62
C PRO A 15 7.59 -3.32 -18.39
N LEU A 16 7.14 -3.14 -17.16
CA LEU A 16 5.73 -3.24 -16.84
C LEU A 16 4.96 -2.24 -17.71
N ALA A 17 3.84 -2.70 -18.27
CA ALA A 17 2.90 -1.79 -18.91
C ALA A 17 2.35 -0.81 -17.86
N PRO A 18 1.90 0.39 -18.29
CA PRO A 18 1.16 1.28 -17.40
C PRO A 18 -0.02 0.56 -16.76
N THR A 19 -0.38 0.98 -15.55
CA THR A 19 -1.60 0.52 -14.87
C THR A 19 -2.81 0.66 -15.81
N PRO A 20 -3.61 -0.39 -16.02
CA PRO A 20 -4.82 -0.30 -16.84
C PRO A 20 -5.76 0.80 -16.34
N ASP A 21 -6.44 1.50 -17.25
CA ASP A 21 -7.31 2.63 -16.89
C ASP A 21 -8.43 2.24 -15.89
N GLU A 22 -8.91 1.00 -15.96
CA GLU A 22 -9.89 0.43 -15.03
C GLU A 22 -9.37 0.21 -13.59
N GLU A 23 -8.05 0.14 -13.41
CA GLU A 23 -7.39 0.04 -12.11
C GLU A 23 -6.99 1.41 -11.55
N VAL A 24 -7.17 2.49 -12.31
CA VAL A 24 -6.94 3.87 -11.88
C VAL A 24 -8.18 4.44 -11.18
N CYS A 25 -7.96 5.27 -10.16
CA CYS A 25 -9.03 5.95 -9.46
C CYS A 25 -9.72 6.99 -10.35
N HIS A 26 -11.03 6.81 -10.57
CA HIS A 26 -11.90 7.76 -11.29
C HIS A 26 -12.90 8.51 -10.40
N CYS A 27 -12.75 8.47 -9.07
CA CYS A 27 -13.61 9.25 -8.17
C CYS A 27 -13.56 10.74 -8.54
N ALA A 28 -14.71 11.41 -8.63
CA ALA A 28 -14.79 12.84 -8.95
C ALA A 28 -13.99 13.70 -7.96
N THR A 29 -13.99 13.30 -6.68
CA THR A 29 -13.14 13.89 -5.64
C THR A 29 -12.46 12.77 -4.89
N CYS A 30 -11.12 12.74 -4.89
CA CYS A 30 -10.37 11.82 -4.05
C CYS A 30 -10.37 12.38 -2.62
N ARG A 31 -11.09 11.73 -1.70
CA ARG A 31 -11.18 12.19 -0.30
C ARG A 31 -10.07 11.67 0.58
N GLY A 32 -9.34 10.66 0.12
CA GLY A 32 -8.20 10.13 0.83
C GLY A 32 -7.47 9.05 0.05
N VAL A 33 -6.24 8.79 0.49
CA VAL A 33 -5.39 7.73 -0.06
C VAL A 33 -4.95 6.76 1.02
N MET A 34 -4.58 5.59 0.55
CA MET A 34 -3.94 4.52 1.31
C MET A 34 -2.57 4.31 0.69
N LEU A 35 -1.54 4.23 1.55
CA LEU A 35 -0.20 3.81 1.16
C LEU A 35 -0.11 2.30 1.35
N ARG A 36 -0.06 1.55 0.24
CA ARG A 36 0.00 0.08 0.21
C ARG A 36 0.81 -0.40 -1.00
N ASP A 37 1.67 -1.38 -0.80
CA ASP A 37 2.22 -2.13 -1.93
C ASP A 37 1.15 -3.06 -2.51
N THR A 38 0.73 -2.77 -3.74
CA THR A 38 -0.22 -3.59 -4.52
C THR A 38 0.47 -4.35 -5.64
N LEU A 39 1.77 -4.55 -5.51
CA LEU A 39 2.62 -5.14 -6.51
C LEU A 39 2.74 -4.32 -7.82
N THR A 40 2.41 -3.04 -7.77
CA THR A 40 2.51 -2.08 -8.89
C THR A 40 3.58 -1.03 -8.61
N GLU A 41 3.78 -0.10 -9.54
CA GLU A 41 4.76 0.97 -9.38
C GLU A 41 4.28 2.09 -8.44
N ASN A 42 2.97 2.32 -8.39
CA ASN A 42 2.34 3.37 -7.59
C ASN A 42 1.67 2.78 -6.34
N PRO A 43 2.21 3.04 -5.13
CA PRO A 43 1.65 2.49 -3.89
C PRO A 43 0.50 3.33 -3.31
N LEU A 44 -0.09 4.26 -4.05
CA LEU A 44 -1.13 5.15 -3.55
C LEU A 44 -2.49 4.74 -4.12
N GLN A 45 -3.36 4.18 -3.29
CA GLN A 45 -4.71 3.75 -3.69
C GLN A 45 -5.78 4.63 -3.05
N CYS A 46 -6.87 4.86 -3.76
CA CYS A 46 -8.00 5.62 -3.26
C CYS A 46 -8.70 4.84 -2.14
N VAL A 47 -8.94 5.46 -0.99
CA VAL A 47 -9.66 4.80 0.10
C VAL A 47 -11.12 4.47 -0.25
N GLU A 48 -11.70 5.17 -1.25
CA GLU A 48 -13.09 5.00 -1.65
C GLU A 48 -13.29 3.97 -2.75
N CYS A 49 -12.42 3.89 -3.76
CA CYS A 49 -12.57 2.96 -4.89
C CYS A 49 -11.47 1.91 -5.00
N ASN A 50 -10.41 2.00 -4.20
CA ASN A 50 -9.21 1.15 -4.24
C ASN A 50 -8.39 1.20 -5.53
N GLY A 51 -8.72 2.09 -6.48
CA GLY A 51 -7.92 2.33 -7.67
C GLY A 51 -6.71 3.23 -7.39
N GLU A 52 -5.67 3.11 -8.21
CA GLU A 52 -4.45 3.90 -8.09
C GLU A 52 -4.72 5.40 -8.27
N VAL A 53 -4.21 6.21 -7.35
CA VAL A 53 -4.32 7.67 -7.43
C VAL A 53 -3.03 8.21 -8.03
N VAL A 54 -3.14 8.82 -9.20
CA VAL A 54 -1.99 9.45 -9.85
C VAL A 54 -1.46 10.62 -8.99
N PRO A 55 -0.13 10.74 -8.78
CA PRO A 55 0.48 11.76 -7.91
C PRO A 55 0.03 13.20 -8.17
N GLU A 56 -0.20 13.56 -9.44
CA GLU A 56 -0.62 14.89 -9.88
C GLU A 56 -1.96 15.31 -9.26
N ARG A 57 -2.83 14.35 -8.92
CA ARG A 57 -4.10 14.63 -8.24
C ARG A 57 -3.94 14.95 -6.76
N ILE A 58 -2.80 14.58 -6.15
CA ILE A 58 -2.50 14.83 -4.75
C ILE A 58 -1.67 16.10 -4.59
N GLY A 59 -0.71 16.33 -5.50
CA GLY A 59 0.04 17.59 -5.60
C GLY A 59 1.24 17.72 -4.66
N PHE A 60 1.98 16.63 -4.42
CA PHE A 60 3.28 16.68 -3.72
C PHE A 60 4.46 16.80 -4.71
N ASP A 61 5.64 17.15 -4.20
CA ASP A 61 6.84 17.39 -5.02
C ASP A 61 7.60 16.12 -5.43
N GLU A 62 8.54 16.28 -6.37
CA GLU A 62 9.38 15.20 -6.91
C GLU A 62 10.26 14.54 -5.83
N SER A 63 10.76 15.32 -4.87
CA SER A 63 11.60 14.79 -3.79
C SER A 63 10.80 13.80 -2.95
N PHE A 64 9.56 14.14 -2.61
CA PHE A 64 8.68 13.28 -1.85
C PHE A 64 8.18 12.08 -2.66
N SER A 65 8.03 12.23 -3.98
CA SER A 65 7.80 11.09 -4.88
C SER A 65 8.93 10.05 -4.78
N GLY A 66 10.19 10.50 -4.77
CA GLY A 66 11.35 9.64 -4.58
C GLY A 66 11.34 8.88 -3.24
N ASP A 67 10.92 9.55 -2.16
CA ASP A 67 10.75 8.94 -0.84
C ASP A 67 9.71 7.81 -0.82
N ILE A 68 8.56 8.04 -1.46
CA ILE A 68 7.49 7.06 -1.62
C ILE A 68 7.98 5.86 -2.45
N ALA A 69 8.67 6.11 -3.56
CA ALA A 69 9.22 5.07 -4.43
C ALA A 69 10.25 4.20 -3.71
N ASN A 70 11.16 4.81 -2.94
CA ASN A 70 12.16 4.09 -2.16
C ASN A 70 11.51 3.20 -1.08
N TRP A 71 10.55 3.75 -0.33
CA TRP A 71 9.78 2.96 0.63
C TRP A 71 9.09 1.77 -0.04
N ARG A 72 8.46 2.00 -1.20
CA ARG A 72 7.79 0.93 -1.97
C ARG A 72 8.76 -0.16 -2.37
N GLY A 73 9.96 0.18 -2.84
CA GLY A 73 11.00 -0.79 -3.19
C GLY A 73 11.33 -1.72 -2.01
N ILE A 74 11.57 -1.15 -0.83
CA ILE A 74 11.87 -1.92 0.39
C ILE A 74 10.67 -2.78 0.80
N SER A 75 9.47 -2.18 0.85
CA SER A 75 8.23 -2.88 1.20
C SER A 75 7.96 -4.05 0.26
N ARG A 76 8.13 -3.84 -1.05
CA ARG A 76 7.96 -4.86 -2.09
C ARG A 76 8.95 -6.00 -1.93
N SER A 77 10.22 -5.72 -1.66
CA SER A 77 11.22 -6.77 -1.43
C SER A 77 10.86 -7.64 -0.23
N LEU A 78 10.44 -7.03 0.89
CA LEU A 78 9.98 -7.79 2.05
C LEU A 78 8.73 -8.61 1.73
N TYR A 79 7.77 -8.03 1.02
CA TYR A 79 6.55 -8.73 0.64
C TYR A 79 6.81 -9.93 -0.27
N LEU A 80 7.70 -9.78 -1.27
CA LEU A 80 8.09 -10.89 -2.16
C LEU A 80 8.85 -12.00 -1.40
N LEU A 81 9.71 -11.64 -0.44
CA LEU A 81 10.37 -12.63 0.42
C LEU A 81 9.35 -13.34 1.32
N TRP A 82 8.32 -12.66 1.80
CA TRP A 82 7.27 -13.31 2.57
C TRP A 82 6.38 -14.23 1.72
N LEU A 83 6.13 -13.86 0.46
CA LEU A 83 5.12 -14.52 -0.37
C LEU A 83 5.51 -15.92 -0.87
N ASP A 84 6.77 -16.11 -1.25
CA ASP A 84 7.20 -17.32 -1.99
C ASP A 84 8.74 -17.49 -1.94
N SER A 85 9.33 -17.53 -0.75
CA SER A 85 10.80 -17.68 -0.63
C SER A 85 11.25 -18.82 0.28
N ASP A 86 10.32 -19.56 0.86
CA ASP A 86 10.55 -20.61 1.85
C ASP A 86 11.40 -20.12 3.05
N GLU A 87 12.72 -20.15 2.91
CA GLU A 87 13.71 -19.85 3.96
C GLU A 87 13.56 -18.44 4.54
N TYR A 88 13.22 -17.45 3.71
CA TYR A 88 13.14 -16.05 4.16
C TYR A 88 11.75 -15.61 4.61
N GLU A 89 10.72 -16.46 4.46
CA GLU A 89 9.34 -16.07 4.79
C GLU A 89 9.18 -15.67 6.26
N PRO A 90 9.68 -16.44 7.25
CA PRO A 90 9.52 -16.07 8.65
C PRO A 90 10.24 -14.75 8.98
N TRP A 91 11.44 -14.55 8.43
CA TRP A 91 12.21 -13.33 8.64
C TRP A 91 11.49 -12.11 8.03
N ALA A 92 10.99 -12.23 6.81
CA ALA A 92 10.30 -11.16 6.11
C ALA A 92 9.00 -10.78 6.82
N ARG A 93 8.23 -11.78 7.25
CA ARG A 93 7.02 -11.62 8.08
C ARG A 93 7.29 -10.82 9.34
N GLU A 94 8.35 -11.16 10.09
CA GLU A 94 8.71 -10.41 11.30
C GLU A 94 9.04 -8.94 11.00
N ARG A 95 9.74 -8.66 9.89
CA ARG A 95 10.05 -7.28 9.50
C ARG A 95 8.80 -6.50 9.10
N LEU A 96 7.85 -7.15 8.43
CA LEU A 96 6.56 -6.55 8.03
C LEU A 96 5.64 -6.31 9.25
N LEU A 97 5.71 -7.14 10.28
CA LEU A 97 4.92 -6.99 11.52
C LEU A 97 5.57 -6.09 12.59
N ASP A 98 6.87 -5.79 12.49
CA ASP A 98 7.57 -4.98 13.48
C ASP A 98 7.16 -3.50 13.37
N LYS A 99 6.39 -3.01 14.35
CA LYS A 99 5.98 -1.59 14.43
C LYS A 99 7.15 -0.62 14.49
N ASN A 100 8.29 -1.04 15.01
CA ASN A 100 9.52 -0.25 15.09
C ASN A 100 10.49 -0.58 13.95
N GLY A 101 10.10 -1.47 13.03
CA GLY A 101 10.87 -1.80 11.84
C GLY A 101 10.92 -0.62 10.87
N ALA A 102 12.04 -0.50 10.14
CA ALA A 102 12.31 0.62 9.26
C ALA A 102 11.22 0.86 8.20
N VAL A 103 10.68 -0.22 7.59
CA VAL A 103 9.62 -0.13 6.58
C VAL A 103 8.33 0.49 7.14
N ASN A 104 7.95 0.10 8.36
CA ASN A 104 6.73 0.56 9.01
C ASN A 104 6.89 1.96 9.58
N MET A 105 8.06 2.29 10.16
CA MET A 105 8.37 3.65 10.58
C MET A 105 8.34 4.62 9.39
N ARG A 106 9.04 4.26 8.30
CA ARG A 106 9.11 5.12 7.11
C ARG A 106 7.76 5.28 6.43
N GLY A 107 6.98 4.20 6.32
CA GLY A 107 5.62 4.27 5.76
C GLY A 107 4.71 5.21 6.55
N ARG A 108 4.79 5.19 7.90
CA ARG A 108 4.02 6.11 8.74
C ARG A 108 4.50 7.56 8.65
N GLU A 109 5.80 7.80 8.48
CA GLU A 109 6.33 9.14 8.21
C GLU A 109 5.81 9.70 6.88
N ILE A 110 5.82 8.88 5.82
CA ILE A 110 5.25 9.24 4.52
C ILE A 110 3.77 9.57 4.68
N VAL A 111 3.00 8.74 5.37
CA VAL A 111 1.58 9.00 5.61
C VAL A 111 1.38 10.28 6.42
N SER A 112 2.23 10.58 7.39
CA SER A 112 2.17 11.85 8.13
C SER A 112 2.42 13.07 7.23
N GLN A 113 3.30 12.94 6.22
CA GLN A 113 3.56 14.00 5.25
C GLN A 113 2.41 14.13 4.24
N LEU A 114 1.89 13.02 3.71
CA LEU A 114 0.71 13.02 2.84
C LEU A 114 -0.48 13.69 3.53
N ASN A 115 -0.67 13.47 4.83
CA ASN A 115 -1.73 14.08 5.63
C ASN A 115 -1.69 15.63 5.69
N GLN A 116 -0.61 16.27 5.22
CA GLN A 116 -0.55 17.72 5.06
C GLN A 116 -1.33 18.20 3.81
N VAL A 117 -1.55 17.32 2.82
CA VAL A 117 -2.20 17.66 1.54
C VAL A 117 -3.47 16.87 1.27
N ILE A 118 -3.55 15.61 1.71
CA ILE A 118 -4.73 14.77 1.56
C ILE A 118 -4.82 13.79 2.73
N ARG A 119 -6.03 13.42 3.17
CA ARG A 119 -6.15 12.39 4.22
C ARG A 119 -5.52 11.09 3.72
N ALA A 120 -4.56 10.58 4.46
CA ALA A 120 -3.79 9.39 4.10
C ALA A 120 -3.76 8.39 5.24
N TYR A 121 -3.76 7.10 4.89
CA TYR A 121 -3.61 5.99 5.82
C TYR A 121 -2.48 5.05 5.38
N TYR A 122 -1.79 4.48 6.36
CA TYR A 122 -0.83 3.40 6.13
C TYR A 122 -1.56 2.06 6.15
N TRP A 123 -1.46 1.27 5.08
CA TRP A 123 -1.95 -0.10 5.10
C TRP A 123 -0.98 -0.96 5.91
N TRP A 124 -1.48 -1.47 7.04
CA TRP A 124 -0.71 -2.35 7.89
C TRP A 124 -0.73 -3.77 7.32
N PHE A 125 0.44 -4.41 7.31
CA PHE A 125 0.55 -5.79 6.87
C PHE A 125 -0.14 -6.73 7.87
N GLU A 126 -0.99 -7.61 7.35
CA GLU A 126 -1.62 -8.69 8.09
C GLU A 126 -1.21 -10.01 7.45
N ASP A 127 -0.75 -10.94 8.28
CA ASP A 127 -0.43 -12.31 7.89
C ASP A 127 -1.68 -13.20 7.83
N THR A 128 -2.81 -12.66 8.26
CA THR A 128 -4.14 -13.28 8.22
C THR A 128 -4.93 -12.63 7.10
N GLY A 129 -5.62 -13.41 6.27
CA GLY A 129 -6.43 -12.84 5.18
C GLY A 129 -7.55 -11.93 5.69
N LEU A 130 -8.03 -11.00 4.84
CA LEU A 130 -9.06 -9.99 5.19
C LEU A 130 -10.39 -10.55 5.71
N ALA A 131 -10.68 -11.83 5.46
CA ALA A 131 -11.89 -12.53 5.93
C ALA A 131 -11.64 -13.40 7.17
N ASP A 132 -10.45 -13.34 7.76
CA ASP A 132 -10.09 -14.12 8.92
C ASP A 132 -10.75 -13.54 10.19
N PRO A 133 -11.52 -14.31 10.97
CA PRO A 133 -12.05 -13.87 12.26
C PRO A 133 -10.98 -13.42 13.27
N SER A 134 -9.72 -13.80 13.04
CA SER A 134 -8.55 -13.39 13.81
C SER A 134 -7.94 -12.04 13.38
N ALA A 135 -8.52 -11.36 12.39
CA ALA A 135 -8.11 -10.02 12.00
C ALA A 135 -8.03 -9.09 13.23
N PRO A 136 -6.96 -8.27 13.36
CA PRO A 136 -6.72 -7.45 14.51
C PRO A 136 -7.89 -6.51 14.80
N LYS A 137 -8.31 -6.52 16.06
CA LYS A 137 -9.35 -5.62 16.58
C LYS A 137 -8.78 -4.36 17.23
N SER A 138 -7.46 -4.34 17.41
CA SER A 138 -6.71 -3.27 18.04
C SER A 138 -5.59 -2.78 17.12
N CYS A 139 -5.33 -1.48 17.17
CA CYS A 139 -4.27 -0.83 16.43
C CYS A 139 -2.89 -1.40 16.83
N PRO A 140 -2.08 -1.92 15.88
CA PRO A 140 -0.73 -2.43 16.15
C PRO A 140 0.23 -1.38 16.72
N ILE A 141 -0.09 -0.09 16.57
CA ILE A 141 0.74 1.01 17.05
C ILE A 141 0.38 1.41 18.48
N CYS A 142 -0.89 1.78 18.72
CA CYS A 142 -1.32 2.35 20.00
C CYS A 142 -2.22 1.44 20.85
N GLY A 143 -2.65 0.29 20.32
CA GLY A 143 -3.53 -0.65 21.02
C GLY A 143 -5.01 -0.25 21.08
N ALA A 144 -5.39 0.95 20.62
CA ALA A 144 -6.78 1.39 20.58
C ALA A 144 -7.66 0.47 19.71
N ILE A 145 -8.94 0.37 20.03
CA ILE A 145 -9.90 -0.40 19.24
C ILE A 145 -10.01 0.22 17.84
N LEU A 146 -9.98 -0.63 16.82
CA LEU A 146 -10.12 -0.22 15.43
C LEU A 146 -11.59 0.00 15.06
N GLU A 147 -11.86 1.11 14.40
CA GLU A 147 -13.19 1.50 13.94
C GLU A 147 -13.44 0.98 12.51
N PRO A 148 -14.67 0.57 12.15
CA PRO A 148 -14.99 0.21 10.77
C PRO A 148 -14.72 1.36 9.79
N PHE A 149 -14.16 1.06 8.61
CA PHE A 149 -13.92 2.05 7.58
C PHE A 149 -15.06 2.04 6.53
N GLN A 150 -16.02 2.96 6.66
CA GLN A 150 -17.02 3.35 5.64
C GLN A 150 -17.48 2.24 4.66
N GLY A 151 -18.12 1.18 5.15
CA GLY A 151 -18.70 0.13 4.29
C GLY A 151 -17.68 -0.75 3.56
N ARG A 152 -16.39 -0.59 3.85
CA ARG A 152 -15.31 -1.49 3.43
C ARG A 152 -15.07 -2.55 4.51
N GLN A 153 -14.34 -3.60 4.15
CA GLN A 153 -13.94 -4.66 5.07
C GLN A 153 -12.82 -4.20 6.03
N PHE A 154 -12.16 -3.08 5.73
CA PHE A 154 -11.06 -2.54 6.52
C PHE A 154 -11.54 -1.90 7.81
N ARG A 155 -10.63 -1.85 8.78
CA ARG A 155 -10.77 -1.07 9.99
C ARG A 155 -9.67 -0.04 10.06
N LYS A 156 -9.92 1.05 10.78
CA LYS A 156 -8.98 2.17 10.91
C LYS A 156 -8.66 2.48 12.35
N CYS A 157 -7.49 3.05 12.54
CA CYS A 157 -7.17 3.84 13.72
C CYS A 157 -6.94 5.28 13.25
N GLU A 158 -7.88 6.18 13.55
CA GLU A 158 -7.77 7.58 13.15
C GLU A 158 -6.51 8.26 13.72
N PRO A 159 -6.18 8.12 15.04
CA PRO A 159 -5.00 8.75 15.62
C PRO A 159 -3.67 8.31 14.98
N CYS A 160 -3.55 7.02 14.65
CA CYS A 160 -2.33 6.49 14.04
C CYS A 160 -2.33 6.56 12.52
N SER A 161 -3.45 6.96 11.90
CA SER A 161 -3.63 6.98 10.44
C SER A 161 -3.24 5.65 9.80
N ILE A 162 -3.76 4.55 10.34
CA ILE A 162 -3.53 3.20 9.79
C ILE A 162 -4.85 2.55 9.37
N LEU A 163 -4.76 1.69 8.37
CA LEU A 163 -5.78 0.75 7.94
C LEU A 163 -5.26 -0.68 8.12
N VAL A 164 -6.19 -1.57 8.41
CA VAL A 164 -6.02 -3.02 8.60
C VAL A 164 -7.20 -3.70 7.94
#